data_AF-A0A7S0TI87-F1
#
_entry.id   AF-A0A7S0TI87-F1
#
_cell.length_a   1.000
_cell.length_b   1.000
_cell.length_c   1.000
_cell.angle_alpha   90.00
_cell.angle_beta   90.00
_cell.angle_gamma   90.00
#
_symmetry.space_group_name_H-M   'P 1'
#
loop_
_entity.id
_entity.type
_entity.pdbx_description
1 polymer ?
#
loop_
_entity_poly.entity_id
_entity_poly.type
_entity_poly.pdbx_seq_one_letter_code
_entity_poly.pdbx_strand_id
1 'polypeptide(L)'
;EGAFEDVRKEVAVGGKKKEAKADKVHLLDSRRGQAIGIMLSRFKCSVEAIGRAVERMDARLLSADQVQALRSYLPTDDEAQALAAYKGDTALLGQPEVYFKRMLEVPLLAQRLEAFHFLLTFEQRVRGPPAPA
;
A
#
# COMPACT_ATOMS: atom_id res chain seq x y z
N GLU A 1 12.85 51.18 34.67
CA GLU A 1 12.26 50.23 33.71
C GLU A 1 13.41 49.69 32.85
N GLY A 2 14.05 48.56 33.08
CA GLY A 2 13.67 47.34 33.79
C GLY A 2 13.75 46.16 32.79
N ALA A 3 14.99 45.83 32.38
CA ALA A 3 15.46 44.65 31.64
C ALA A 3 14.43 43.68 31.05
N PHE A 4 14.45 43.54 29.71
CA PHE A 4 13.87 42.41 29.00
C PHE A 4 14.87 41.26 29.05
N GLU A 5 14.62 40.27 29.91
CA GLU A 5 15.35 39.01 29.97
C GLU A 5 14.39 37.85 29.64
N ASP A 6 15.00 36.79 29.15
CA ASP A 6 14.56 35.40 29.16
C ASP A 6 13.75 34.78 28.00
N VAL A 7 14.54 34.08 27.19
CA VAL A 7 14.55 32.61 27.07
C VAL A 7 13.73 31.97 25.94
N ARG A 8 14.55 31.44 25.02
CA ARG A 8 14.33 30.33 24.09
C ARG A 8 13.42 29.26 24.71
N LYS A 9 12.29 29.01 24.05
CA LYS A 9 11.50 27.79 24.28
C LYS A 9 12.04 26.65 23.42
N GLU A 10 12.62 25.67 24.10
CA GLU A 10 12.80 24.32 23.59
C GLU A 10 11.43 23.70 23.26
N VAL A 11 11.32 23.05 22.10
CA VAL A 11 10.29 22.05 21.87
C VAL A 11 10.99 20.71 21.65
N ALA A 12 11.02 19.97 22.75
CA ALA A 12 11.21 18.54 22.93
C ALA A 12 11.50 17.70 21.67
N VAL A 13 12.68 17.07 21.70
CA VAL A 13 12.91 15.75 21.09
C VAL A 13 11.91 14.76 21.71
N GLY A 14 10.76 14.63 21.04
CA GLY A 14 9.70 13.69 21.40
C GLY A 14 10.14 12.28 21.04
N GLY A 15 10.63 11.55 22.04
CA GLY A 15 10.95 10.14 21.96
C GLY A 15 9.83 9.33 21.29
N LYS A 16 10.24 8.34 20.50
CA LYS A 16 9.38 7.28 20.00
C LYS A 16 8.53 6.74 21.16
N LYS A 17 7.28 7.18 21.26
CA LYS A 17 6.25 6.47 22.01
C LYS A 17 6.19 5.07 21.40
N LYS A 18 6.79 4.10 22.08
CA LYS A 18 6.35 2.71 22.02
C LYS A 18 4.89 2.73 22.49
N GLU A 19 3.98 3.02 21.58
CA GLU A 19 2.62 2.52 21.71
C GLU A 19 2.79 1.02 21.89
N ALA A 20 2.38 0.51 23.06
CA ALA A 20 2.20 -0.91 23.28
C ALA A 20 1.09 -1.40 22.34
N LYS A 21 1.42 -1.49 21.06
CA LYS A 21 0.60 -2.14 20.04
C LYS A 21 0.72 -3.60 20.36
N ALA A 22 -0.42 -4.25 20.60
CA ALA A 22 -0.53 -5.70 20.57
C ALA A 22 0.39 -6.23 19.46
N ASP A 23 1.28 -7.17 19.80
CA ASP A 23 2.26 -7.72 18.87
C ASP A 23 1.54 -8.16 17.61
N LYS A 24 1.67 -7.36 16.54
CA LYS A 24 1.05 -7.69 15.27
C LYS A 24 1.77 -8.92 14.73
N VAL A 25 0.99 -9.88 14.27
CA VAL A 25 1.54 -11.08 13.64
C VAL A 25 2.05 -10.69 12.27
N HIS A 26 3.34 -10.91 12.07
CA HIS A 26 4.03 -10.71 10.81
C HIS A 26 4.33 -12.08 10.19
N LEU A 27 3.72 -12.35 9.05
CA LEU A 27 3.90 -13.60 8.30
C LEU A 27 4.82 -13.41 7.12
N LEU A 28 4.96 -12.17 6.65
CA LEU A 28 5.87 -11.82 5.57
C LEU A 28 7.27 -11.56 6.13
N ASP A 29 8.28 -11.80 5.29
CA ASP A 29 9.63 -11.37 5.60
C ASP A 29 9.67 -9.85 5.87
N SER A 30 10.52 -9.45 6.81
CA SER A 30 10.62 -8.05 7.25
C SER A 30 10.88 -7.09 6.10
N ARG A 31 11.75 -7.43 5.14
CA ARG A 31 12.05 -6.57 3.99
C ARG A 31 10.84 -6.43 3.08
N ARG A 32 10.11 -7.52 2.83
CA ARG A 32 8.90 -7.52 2.00
C ARG A 32 7.77 -6.74 2.67
N GLY A 33 7.51 -6.99 3.94
CA GLY A 33 6.52 -6.25 4.72
C GLY A 33 6.76 -4.74 4.74
N GLN A 34 8.02 -4.31 4.89
CA GLN A 34 8.38 -2.89 4.81
C GLN A 34 8.16 -2.30 3.41
N ALA A 35 8.57 -2.99 2.35
CA ALA A 35 8.35 -2.53 0.98
C ALA A 35 6.87 -2.35 0.64
N ILE A 36 6.02 -3.30 1.06
CA ILE A 36 4.57 -3.23 0.91
C ILE A 36 3.99 -2.09 1.75
N GLY A 37 4.45 -1.91 2.99
CA GLY A 37 4.02 -0.81 3.85
C GLY A 37 4.31 0.56 3.22
N ILE A 38 5.52 0.74 2.66
CA ILE A 38 5.90 1.95 1.93
C ILE A 38 4.99 2.13 0.70
N MET A 39 4.80 1.09 -0.10
CA MET A 39 3.91 1.13 -1.25
C MET A 39 2.48 1.54 -0.84
N LEU A 40 1.92 0.93 0.20
CA LEU A 40 0.59 1.23 0.73
C LEU A 40 0.46 2.67 1.25
N SER A 41 1.52 3.25 1.80
CA SER A 41 1.50 4.65 2.25
C SER A 41 1.28 5.67 1.10
N ARG A 42 1.52 5.26 -0.15
CA ARG A 42 1.24 6.07 -1.35
C ARG A 42 -0.24 6.10 -1.72
N PHE A 43 -1.05 5.21 -1.13
CA PHE A 43 -2.49 5.16 -1.34
C PHE A 43 -3.19 5.98 -0.26
N LYS A 44 -4.10 6.86 -0.66
CA LYS A 44 -4.89 7.70 0.26
C LYS A 44 -6.16 7.00 0.74
N CYS A 45 -6.28 5.69 0.55
CA CYS A 45 -7.48 4.90 0.82
C CYS A 45 -7.15 3.61 1.59
N SER A 46 -8.17 3.00 2.19
CA SER A 46 -8.03 1.73 2.92
C SER A 46 -7.68 0.56 1.98
N VAL A 47 -7.03 -0.48 2.53
CA VAL A 47 -6.75 -1.73 1.82
C VAL A 47 -8.02 -2.32 1.18
N GLU A 48 -9.13 -2.28 1.90
CA GLU A 48 -10.45 -2.68 1.41
C GLU A 48 -10.90 -1.89 0.17
N ALA A 49 -10.68 -0.57 0.18
CA ALA A 49 -10.98 0.28 -0.96
C ALA A 49 -10.06 -0.02 -2.16
N ILE A 50 -8.78 -0.32 -1.92
CA ILE A 50 -7.84 -0.74 -2.97
C ILE A 50 -8.33 -2.02 -3.63
N GLY A 51 -8.64 -3.07 -2.85
CA GLY A 51 -9.15 -4.34 -3.37
C GLY A 51 -10.42 -4.18 -4.21
N ARG A 52 -11.39 -3.39 -3.72
CA ARG A 52 -12.61 -3.08 -4.49
C ARG A 52 -12.33 -2.27 -5.75
N ALA A 53 -11.40 -1.31 -5.71
CA ALA A 53 -11.04 -0.51 -6.86
C ALA A 53 -10.35 -1.35 -7.94
N VAL A 54 -9.50 -2.31 -7.55
CA VAL A 54 -8.90 -3.29 -8.48
C VAL A 54 -9.98 -4.19 -9.08
N GLU A 55 -10.87 -4.74 -8.26
CA GLU A 55 -11.97 -5.61 -8.71
C GLU A 55 -12.87 -4.92 -9.74
N ARG A 56 -13.23 -3.66 -9.48
CA ARG A 56 -14.09 -2.83 -10.34
C ARG A 56 -13.34 -2.06 -11.44
N MET A 57 -12.01 -2.14 -11.48
CA MET A 57 -11.16 -1.33 -12.37
C MET A 57 -11.50 0.17 -12.31
N ASP A 58 -11.66 0.72 -11.09
CA ASP A 58 -12.08 2.12 -10.89
C ASP A 58 -10.91 3.10 -11.09
N ALA A 59 -10.84 3.66 -12.31
CA ALA A 59 -9.84 4.65 -12.72
C ALA A 59 -9.87 5.97 -11.92
N ARG A 60 -10.90 6.22 -11.11
CA ARG A 60 -10.98 7.42 -10.26
C ARG A 60 -10.21 7.26 -8.95
N LEU A 61 -10.04 6.02 -8.49
CA LEU A 61 -9.37 5.69 -7.23
C LEU A 61 -7.92 5.25 -7.44
N LEU A 62 -7.62 4.65 -8.59
CA LEU A 62 -6.30 4.11 -8.91
C LEU A 62 -5.78 4.70 -10.22
N SER A 63 -4.60 5.29 -10.14
CA SER A 63 -3.82 5.78 -11.30
C SER A 63 -2.96 4.67 -11.92
N ALA A 64 -2.49 4.88 -13.16
CA ALA A 64 -1.65 3.91 -13.86
C ALA A 64 -0.40 3.50 -13.04
N ASP A 65 0.29 4.48 -12.44
CA ASP A 65 1.46 4.24 -11.60
C ASP A 65 1.13 3.41 -10.35
N GLN A 66 -0.04 3.65 -9.74
CA GLN A 66 -0.50 2.88 -8.59
C GLN A 66 -0.84 1.46 -8.99
N VAL A 67 -1.53 1.25 -10.10
CA VAL A 67 -1.84 -0.10 -10.62
C VAL A 67 -0.55 -0.84 -10.96
N GLN A 68 0.42 -0.16 -11.58
CA GLN A 68 1.73 -0.74 -11.86
C GLN A 68 2.47 -1.14 -10.58
N ALA A 69 2.43 -0.29 -9.55
CA ALA A 69 3.00 -0.61 -8.24
C ALA A 69 2.33 -1.86 -7.62
N LEU A 70 1.00 -1.92 -7.60
CA LEU A 70 0.26 -3.10 -7.10
C LEU A 70 0.68 -4.38 -7.84
N ARG A 71 0.90 -4.28 -9.15
CA ARG A 71 1.32 -5.39 -10.01
C ARG A 71 2.76 -5.83 -9.73
N SER A 72 3.64 -4.92 -9.28
CA SER A 72 4.99 -5.26 -8.82
C SER A 72 5.02 -5.90 -7.43
N TYR A 73 3.97 -5.70 -6.62
CA TYR A 73 3.84 -6.24 -5.26
C TYR A 73 2.66 -7.21 -5.16
N LEU A 74 2.69 -8.23 -6.00
CA LEU A 74 1.79 -9.37 -5.90
C LEU A 74 2.27 -10.36 -4.82
N PRO A 75 1.34 -11.03 -4.11
CA PRO A 75 1.69 -12.12 -3.22
C PRO A 75 2.36 -13.25 -4.02
N THR A 76 3.44 -13.82 -3.49
CA THR A 76 4.00 -15.06 -4.02
C THR A 76 3.22 -16.27 -3.53
N ASP A 77 3.39 -17.42 -4.18
CA ASP A 77 2.70 -18.65 -3.78
C ASP A 77 3.03 -19.05 -2.33
N ASP A 78 4.29 -18.90 -1.92
CA ASP A 78 4.73 -19.15 -0.53
C ASP A 78 4.01 -18.23 0.48
N GLU A 79 3.85 -16.96 0.14
CA GLU A 79 3.17 -15.97 1.00
C GLU A 79 1.67 -16.23 1.06
N ALA A 80 1.07 -16.57 -0.07
CA ALA A 80 -0.33 -16.95 -0.14
C ALA A 80 -0.59 -18.19 0.72
N GLN A 81 0.30 -19.19 0.65
CA GLN A 81 0.22 -20.39 1.47
C GLN A 81 0.41 -20.08 2.96
N ALA A 82 1.37 -19.22 3.33
CA ALA A 82 1.57 -18.80 4.71
C ALA A 82 0.33 -18.07 5.27
N LEU A 83 -0.28 -17.18 4.48
CA LEU A 83 -1.51 -16.46 4.85
C LEU A 83 -2.73 -17.37 4.94
N ALA A 84 -2.81 -18.40 4.09
CA ALA A 84 -3.87 -19.41 4.12
C ALA A 84 -3.72 -20.39 5.29
N ALA A 85 -2.48 -20.74 5.65
CA ALA A 85 -2.17 -21.62 6.78
C ALA A 85 -2.36 -20.94 8.14
N TYR A 86 -2.40 -19.61 8.18
CA TYR A 86 -2.61 -18.85 9.41
C TYR A 86 -4.05 -19.01 9.94
N LYS A 87 -4.17 -19.72 11.07
CA LYS A 87 -5.43 -19.98 11.79
C LYS A 87 -5.69 -19.02 12.96
N GLY A 88 -4.82 -18.04 13.17
CA GLY A 88 -4.97 -17.05 14.23
C GLY A 88 -5.97 -15.95 13.86
N ASP A 89 -6.11 -14.97 14.75
CA ASP A 89 -6.97 -13.80 14.51
C ASP A 89 -6.39 -12.91 13.41
N THR A 90 -7.20 -12.62 12.40
CA THR A 90 -6.84 -11.74 11.28
C THR A 90 -6.75 -10.28 11.68
N ALA A 91 -7.40 -9.88 12.78
CA ALA A 91 -7.30 -8.52 13.33
C ALA A 91 -5.89 -8.22 13.90
N LEU A 92 -5.14 -9.26 14.24
CA LEU A 92 -3.76 -9.14 14.73
C LEU A 92 -2.73 -9.06 13.60
N LEU A 93 -3.12 -9.28 12.35
CA LEU A 93 -2.19 -9.24 11.22
C LEU A 93 -1.66 -7.82 10.96
N GLY A 94 -0.43 -7.76 10.49
CA GLY A 94 0.15 -6.54 9.94
C GLY A 94 -0.64 -6.02 8.73
N GLN A 95 -0.49 -4.73 8.45
CA GLN A 95 -1.14 -4.10 7.31
C GLN A 95 -0.74 -4.71 5.95
N PRO A 96 0.54 -5.12 5.73
CA PRO A 96 0.95 -5.88 4.54
C PRO A 96 0.21 -7.21 4.37
N GLU A 97 0.04 -7.96 5.45
CA GLU A 97 -0.64 -9.26 5.46
C GLU A 97 -2.14 -9.10 5.15
N VAL A 98 -2.78 -8.09 5.74
CA VAL A 98 -4.19 -7.74 5.43
C VAL A 98 -4.33 -7.36 3.95
N TYR A 99 -3.37 -6.61 3.40
CA TYR A 99 -3.34 -6.29 1.97
C TYR A 99 -3.26 -7.53 1.09
N PHE A 100 -2.32 -8.45 1.37
CA PHE A 100 -2.23 -9.68 0.58
C PHE A 100 -3.45 -10.57 0.71
N LYS A 101 -4.05 -10.71 1.90
CA LYS A 101 -5.34 -11.42 2.03
C LYS A 101 -6.40 -10.79 1.13
N ARG A 102 -6.55 -9.46 1.17
CA ARG A 102 -7.53 -8.77 0.33
C ARG A 102 -7.24 -8.91 -1.17
N MET A 103 -5.98 -8.94 -1.57
CA MET A 103 -5.58 -9.17 -2.96
C MET A 103 -5.87 -10.61 -3.41
N LEU A 104 -5.64 -11.62 -2.56
CA LEU A 104 -5.89 -13.03 -2.87
C LEU A 104 -7.37 -13.36 -3.06
N GLU A 105 -8.27 -12.57 -2.46
CA GLU A 105 -9.71 -12.67 -2.70
C GLU A 105 -10.14 -12.19 -4.09
N VAL A 106 -9.31 -11.40 -4.78
CA VAL A 106 -9.65 -10.86 -6.10
C VAL A 106 -9.41 -11.94 -7.16
N PRO A 107 -10.46 -12.38 -7.90
CA PRO A 107 -10.30 -13.40 -8.92
C PRO A 107 -9.49 -12.86 -10.11
N LEU A 108 -8.54 -13.69 -10.57
CA LEU A 108 -7.64 -13.39 -11.70
C LEU A 108 -6.87 -12.07 -11.50
N LEU A 109 -6.40 -11.83 -10.27
CA LEU A 109 -5.75 -10.58 -9.86
C LEU A 109 -4.68 -10.10 -10.85
N ALA A 110 -3.76 -10.99 -11.26
CA ALA A 110 -2.66 -10.64 -12.15
C ALA A 110 -3.16 -10.15 -13.52
N GLN A 111 -4.07 -10.90 -14.14
CA GLN A 111 -4.68 -10.55 -15.43
C GLN A 111 -5.51 -9.27 -15.33
N ARG A 112 -6.22 -9.08 -14.21
CA ARG A 112 -7.04 -7.90 -13.97
C ARG A 112 -6.20 -6.64 -13.85
N LEU A 113 -5.10 -6.69 -13.08
CA LEU A 113 -4.18 -5.56 -12.97
C LEU A 113 -3.50 -5.24 -14.30
N GLU A 114 -3.17 -6.27 -15.09
CA GLU A 114 -2.64 -6.08 -16.44
C GLU A 114 -3.65 -5.39 -17.37
N ALA A 115 -4.87 -5.89 -17.43
CA ALA A 115 -5.95 -5.29 -18.22
C ALA A 115 -6.24 -3.85 -17.75
N PHE A 116 -6.30 -3.63 -16.43
CA PHE A 116 -6.58 -2.31 -15.89
C PHE A 116 -5.46 -1.31 -16.18
N HIS A 117 -4.21 -1.71 -16.03
CA HIS A 117 -3.06 -0.88 -16.41
C HIS A 117 -3.08 -0.55 -17.90
N PHE A 118 -3.41 -1.52 -18.74
CA PHE A 118 -3.56 -1.29 -20.18
C PHE A 118 -4.66 -0.27 -20.47
N LEU A 119 -5.84 -0.39 -19.87
CA LEU A 119 -6.93 0.57 -20.03
C LEU A 119 -6.52 2.00 -19.64
N LEU A 120 -5.80 2.16 -18.54
CA LEU A 120 -5.33 3.47 -18.07
C LEU A 120 -4.24 4.08 -18.96
N THR A 121 -3.44 3.25 -19.64
CA THR A 121 -2.32 3.71 -20.48
C THR A 121 -2.63 3.67 -21.97
N PHE A 122 -3.83 3.23 -22.36
CA PHE A 122 -4.22 3.03 -23.76
C PHE A 122 -4.08 4.31 -24.58
N GLU A 123 -4.68 5.41 -24.12
CA GLU A 123 -4.64 6.71 -24.81
C GLU A 123 -3.21 7.20 -25.02
N GLN A 124 -2.33 7.04 -24.02
CA GLN A 124 -0.92 7.42 -24.14
C GLN A 124 -0.16 6.56 -25.15
N ARG A 125 -0.47 5.26 -25.22
CA ARG A 125 0.16 4.32 -26.15
C ARG A 125 -0.29 4.52 -27.59
N VAL A 126 -1.57 4.82 -27.81
CA VAL A 126 -2.15 4.95 -29.14
C VAL A 126 -1.91 6.32 -29.75
N ARG A 127 -1.97 7.39 -28.95
CA ARG A 127 -1.88 8.77 -29.46
C ARG A 127 -0.46 9.20 -29.86
N GLY A 128 0.57 8.43 -29.49
CA GLY A 128 1.97 8.75 -29.74
C GLY A 128 2.43 10.01 -28.97
N PRO A 129 3.75 10.28 -28.89
CA PRO A 129 4.22 11.55 -28.34
C PRO A 129 3.66 12.71 -29.17
N PRO A 130 3.30 13.85 -28.55
CA PRO A 130 2.89 15.03 -29.31
C PRO A 130 4.01 15.37 -30.29
N ALA A 131 3.65 15.53 -31.58
CA ALA A 131 4.60 15.95 -32.61
C ALA A 131 5.31 17.23 -32.14
N PRO A 132 6.64 17.34 -32.30
CA PRO A 132 7.34 18.58 -31.96
C PRO A 132 6.77 19.71 -32.83
N ALA A 133 6.40 20.81 -32.16
CA ALA A 133 5.96 22.06 -32.78
C ALA A 133 7.10 22.73 -33.56
#